data_AF-A0A2P6FG01-F1
#
_entry.id   AF-A0A2P6FG01-F1
#
_cell.length_a   1.000
_cell.length_b   1.000
_cell.length_c   1.000
_cell.angle_alpha   90.00
_cell.angle_beta   90.00
_cell.angle_gamma   90.00
#
_symmetry.space_group_name_H-M   'P 1'
#
loop_
_entity.id
_entity.type
_entity.pdbx_description
1 polymer ?
#
loop_
_entity_poly.entity_id
_entity_poly.type
_entity_poly.pdbx_seq_one_letter_code
_entity_poly.pdbx_strand_id
1 'polypeptide(L)'
;MENNILPLEAVVTQEFTDLVMKYKLTNINFKYFKKRYMFLNWFLVIITFLLWFLLIITFIKLSLFFLAALNSVGITGQVLIFLASLGSLSGAGYLTFKYWKAIKLQKLIIQELPLAKFYQTELDAITTKKYQVDTVKKEFDLFPHVGVPAKSEIRQDYVINFQTTNVNYSFGTLTRKEVIDMGKSKDIIYTRYPYLIIDVNEPWMLIATIKAMRTFLKIFKSKDNADLESTEFEKIFAVNANDQILIRKLLTPKVMVNLIELANNNKKIPLMQFDGGYITIAFNNYNVNSFNDITGMLLGFSFVGTYQKAITNVVNVIRNDLEWLLKSLQLIEAYDFKN
;
A
#
# COMPACT_ATOMS: atom_id res chain seq x y z
N MET A 1 7.84 9.14 -35.59
CA MET A 1 7.44 9.26 -34.18
C MET A 1 8.10 8.11 -33.43
N GLU A 2 9.33 8.32 -32.98
CA GLU A 2 10.00 7.35 -32.10
C GLU A 2 9.28 7.38 -30.76
N ASN A 3 8.76 6.23 -30.34
CA ASN A 3 8.21 6.05 -29.01
C ASN A 3 9.36 6.20 -28.01
N ASN A 4 9.49 7.36 -27.38
CA ASN A 4 10.30 7.53 -26.17
C ASN A 4 9.67 6.70 -25.06
N ILE A 5 9.93 5.40 -25.06
CA ILE A 5 9.64 4.52 -23.94
C ILE A 5 10.58 4.99 -22.81
N LEU A 6 9.98 5.52 -21.74
CA LEU A 6 10.73 5.97 -20.56
C LEU A 6 11.57 4.79 -20.00
N PRO A 7 12.79 5.02 -19.50
CA PRO A 7 13.73 3.95 -19.10
C PRO A 7 13.09 2.86 -18.22
N LEU A 8 12.24 3.25 -17.26
CA LEU A 8 11.52 2.33 -16.39
C LEU A 8 10.54 1.42 -17.15
N GLU A 9 9.79 1.92 -18.13
CA GLU A 9 8.82 1.11 -18.87
C GLU A 9 9.52 0.03 -19.70
N ALA A 10 10.68 0.32 -20.28
CA ALA A 10 11.48 -0.66 -21.00
C ALA A 10 11.99 -1.77 -20.05
N VAL A 11 12.56 -1.39 -18.91
CA VAL A 11 13.09 -2.34 -17.91
C VAL A 11 11.96 -3.20 -17.32
N VAL A 12 10.84 -2.59 -16.93
CA VAL A 12 9.67 -3.33 -16.42
C VAL A 12 9.13 -4.28 -17.49
N THR A 13 9.01 -3.82 -18.74
CA THR A 13 8.50 -4.67 -19.84
C THR A 13 9.40 -5.89 -20.04
N GLN A 14 10.72 -5.71 -20.05
CA GLN A 14 11.67 -6.79 -20.22
C GLN A 14 11.56 -7.82 -19.09
N GLU A 15 11.72 -7.39 -17.83
CA GLU A 15 11.70 -8.28 -16.66
C GLU A 15 10.36 -8.99 -16.51
N PHE A 16 9.25 -8.29 -16.77
CA PHE A 16 7.92 -8.87 -16.73
C PHE A 16 7.70 -9.90 -17.86
N THR A 17 8.30 -9.67 -19.04
CA THR A 17 8.25 -10.63 -20.17
C THR A 17 9.04 -11.89 -19.85
N ASP A 18 10.23 -11.74 -19.29
CA ASP A 18 11.11 -12.85 -18.93
C ASP A 18 10.45 -13.74 -17.87
N LEU A 19 9.82 -13.14 -16.85
CA LEU A 19 9.01 -13.87 -15.87
C LEU A 19 7.81 -14.58 -16.52
N VAL A 20 7.12 -13.92 -17.44
CA VAL A 20 6.00 -14.53 -18.17
C VAL A 20 6.43 -15.73 -19.00
N MET A 21 7.58 -15.66 -19.66
CA MET A 21 8.15 -16.75 -20.44
C MET A 21 8.65 -17.90 -19.55
N LYS A 22 9.37 -17.60 -18.47
CA LYS A 22 9.87 -18.57 -17.48
C LYS A 22 8.76 -19.47 -16.96
N TYR A 23 7.60 -18.90 -16.66
CA TYR A 23 6.45 -19.62 -16.13
C TYR A 23 5.48 -20.15 -17.20
N LYS A 24 5.82 -20.06 -18.50
CA LYS A 24 5.00 -20.49 -19.64
C LYS A 24 3.60 -19.85 -19.64
N LEU A 25 3.55 -18.54 -19.45
CA LEU A 25 2.32 -17.77 -19.18
C LEU A 25 1.77 -17.02 -20.39
N THR A 26 2.21 -17.37 -21.59
CA THR A 26 1.99 -16.63 -22.85
C THR A 26 0.52 -16.34 -23.20
N ASN A 27 -0.45 -16.98 -22.53
CA ASN A 27 -1.88 -16.83 -22.81
C ASN A 27 -2.73 -16.35 -21.61
N ILE A 28 -2.12 -15.80 -20.56
CA ILE A 28 -2.87 -15.41 -19.36
C ILE A 28 -3.40 -13.99 -19.48
N ASN A 29 -4.72 -13.90 -19.62
CA ASN A 29 -5.44 -12.64 -19.55
C ASN A 29 -5.85 -12.37 -18.09
N PHE A 30 -5.31 -11.33 -17.47
CA PHE A 30 -5.70 -10.90 -16.13
C PHE A 30 -7.11 -10.24 -16.10
N LYS A 31 -7.87 -10.28 -17.20
CA LYS A 31 -9.26 -9.81 -17.28
C LYS A 31 -10.21 -10.51 -16.30
N TYR A 32 -9.91 -11.75 -15.88
CA TYR A 32 -10.78 -12.56 -15.02
C TYR A 32 -10.76 -12.16 -13.52
N PHE A 33 -9.94 -11.16 -13.13
CA PHE A 33 -9.80 -10.76 -11.73
C PHE A 33 -10.84 -9.78 -11.20
N LYS A 34 -11.75 -9.28 -12.05
CA LYS A 34 -12.76 -8.32 -11.57
C LYS A 34 -13.71 -9.03 -10.59
N LYS A 35 -14.04 -8.40 -9.44
CA LYS A 35 -15.02 -8.86 -8.43
C LYS A 35 -16.33 -9.39 -9.05
N ARG A 36 -16.72 -8.87 -10.22
CA ARG A 36 -17.84 -9.33 -11.06
C ARG A 36 -17.73 -10.79 -11.53
N TYR A 37 -16.53 -11.31 -11.80
CA TYR A 37 -16.34 -12.72 -12.16
C TYR A 37 -16.44 -13.64 -10.94
N MET A 38 -15.99 -13.21 -9.76
CA MET A 38 -16.23 -13.94 -8.52
C MET A 38 -17.73 -14.04 -8.22
N PHE A 39 -18.45 -12.94 -8.42
CA PHE A 39 -19.92 -12.92 -8.34
C PHE A 39 -20.58 -13.81 -9.40
N LEU A 40 -20.12 -13.76 -10.65
CA LEU A 40 -20.62 -14.62 -11.73
C LEU A 40 -20.39 -16.10 -11.42
N ASN A 41 -19.23 -16.45 -10.87
CA ASN A 41 -18.89 -17.81 -10.51
C ASN A 41 -19.74 -18.30 -9.33
N TRP A 42 -19.96 -17.45 -8.32
CA TRP A 42 -20.87 -17.71 -7.21
C TRP A 42 -22.31 -17.87 -7.68
N PHE A 43 -22.75 -17.01 -8.61
CA PHE A 43 -24.06 -17.09 -9.24
C PHE A 43 -24.24 -18.37 -10.05
N LEU A 44 -23.23 -18.80 -10.81
CA LEU A 44 -23.24 -20.08 -11.51
C LEU A 44 -23.33 -21.26 -10.53
N VAL A 45 -22.57 -21.25 -9.44
CA VAL A 45 -22.66 -22.28 -8.39
C VAL A 45 -24.06 -22.34 -7.77
N ILE A 46 -24.69 -21.20 -7.50
CA ILE A 46 -26.07 -21.14 -6.99
C ILE A 46 -27.06 -21.69 -8.00
N ILE A 47 -26.96 -21.29 -9.27
CA ILE A 47 -27.81 -21.83 -10.33
C ILE A 47 -27.64 -23.34 -10.40
N THR A 48 -26.41 -23.85 -10.38
CA THR A 48 -26.19 -25.28 -10.46
C THR A 48 -26.72 -26.01 -9.23
N PHE A 49 -26.59 -25.44 -8.03
CA PHE A 49 -27.19 -25.98 -6.81
C PHE A 49 -28.72 -26.03 -6.90
N LEU A 50 -29.35 -24.96 -7.39
CA LEU A 50 -30.80 -24.90 -7.61
C LEU A 50 -31.25 -25.94 -8.65
N LEU A 51 -30.52 -26.10 -9.76
CA LEU A 51 -30.83 -27.10 -10.78
C LEU A 51 -30.71 -28.53 -10.24
N TRP A 52 -29.69 -28.81 -9.43
CA TRP A 52 -29.54 -30.10 -8.75
C TRP A 52 -30.66 -30.35 -7.73
N PHE A 53 -31.03 -29.34 -6.95
CA PHE A 53 -32.15 -29.44 -6.01
C PHE A 53 -33.47 -29.73 -6.72
N LEU A 54 -33.74 -29.05 -7.85
CA LEU A 54 -34.90 -29.34 -8.69
C LEU A 54 -34.88 -30.78 -9.23
N LEU A 55 -33.72 -31.30 -9.62
CA LEU A 55 -33.54 -32.66 -10.11
C LEU A 55 -33.76 -33.72 -9.01
N ILE A 56 -33.29 -33.46 -7.79
CA ILE A 56 -33.52 -34.34 -6.63
C ILE A 56 -35.01 -34.37 -6.28
N ILE A 57 -35.68 -33.23 -6.29
CA ILE A 57 -37.11 -33.16 -5.95
C ILE A 57 -37.97 -33.90 -7.00
N THR A 58 -37.65 -33.79 -8.29
CA THR A 58 -38.36 -34.56 -9.33
C THR A 58 -38.14 -36.06 -9.17
N PHE A 59 -36.95 -36.48 -8.72
CA PHE A 59 -36.65 -37.90 -8.45
C PHE A 59 -37.39 -38.45 -7.22
N ILE A 60 -37.49 -37.66 -6.14
CA ILE A 60 -38.14 -38.07 -4.87
C ILE A 60 -39.69 -37.95 -4.95
N LYS A 61 -40.24 -37.39 -6.04
CA LYS A 61 -41.69 -37.10 -6.20
C LYS A 61 -42.27 -36.31 -5.01
N LEU A 62 -41.48 -35.42 -4.41
CA LEU A 62 -41.96 -34.58 -3.32
C LEU A 62 -43.03 -33.62 -3.87
N SER A 63 -44.30 -33.80 -3.46
CA SER A 63 -45.43 -33.02 -3.99
C SER A 63 -45.50 -31.63 -3.35
N LEU A 64 -44.58 -30.74 -3.73
CA LEU A 64 -44.76 -29.32 -3.50
C LEU A 64 -45.61 -28.75 -4.65
N PHE A 65 -46.64 -27.96 -4.34
CA PHE A 65 -47.66 -27.50 -5.29
C PHE A 65 -47.08 -26.75 -6.52
N PHE A 66 -45.91 -26.11 -6.36
CA PHE A 66 -45.17 -25.43 -7.44
C PHE A 66 -44.47 -26.39 -8.43
N LEU A 67 -44.31 -27.67 -8.09
CA LEU A 67 -43.64 -28.71 -8.91
C LEU A 67 -44.58 -29.50 -9.83
N ALA A 68 -45.90 -29.27 -9.78
CA ALA A 68 -46.83 -29.91 -10.71
C ALA A 68 -46.48 -29.59 -12.19
N ALA A 69 -45.99 -28.38 -12.45
CA ALA A 69 -45.54 -27.93 -13.77
C ALA A 69 -44.17 -28.50 -14.20
N LEU A 70 -43.35 -28.99 -13.25
CA LEU A 70 -42.08 -29.66 -13.53
C LEU A 70 -42.25 -31.18 -13.71
N ASN A 71 -43.23 -31.78 -13.03
CA ASN A 71 -43.60 -33.18 -13.26
C ASN A 71 -44.32 -33.40 -14.61
N SER A 72 -44.86 -32.35 -15.24
CA SER A 72 -45.35 -32.39 -16.63
C SER A 72 -44.23 -32.31 -17.66
N VAL A 73 -43.02 -31.95 -17.24
CA VAL A 73 -41.83 -31.98 -18.09
C VAL A 73 -41.45 -33.46 -18.20
N GLY A 74 -41.85 -34.11 -19.28
CA GLY A 74 -41.53 -35.51 -19.54
C GLY A 74 -40.01 -35.79 -19.53
N ILE A 75 -39.65 -37.06 -19.71
CA ILE A 75 -38.26 -37.56 -19.67
C ILE A 75 -37.28 -36.65 -20.42
N THR A 76 -37.68 -36.13 -21.58
CA THR A 76 -36.89 -35.19 -22.40
C THR A 76 -36.43 -33.95 -21.63
N GLY A 77 -37.29 -33.30 -20.85
CA GLY A 77 -36.87 -32.09 -20.15
C GLY A 77 -36.13 -32.38 -18.83
N GLN A 78 -36.31 -33.55 -18.22
CA GLN A 78 -35.41 -34.01 -17.15
C GLN A 78 -33.98 -34.19 -17.66
N VAL A 79 -33.82 -34.77 -18.85
CA VAL A 79 -32.53 -34.88 -19.54
C VAL A 79 -31.93 -33.50 -19.86
N LEU A 80 -32.74 -32.55 -20.33
CA LEU A 80 -32.27 -31.18 -20.59
C LEU A 80 -31.79 -30.46 -19.32
N ILE A 81 -32.51 -30.60 -18.20
CA ILE A 81 -32.10 -30.03 -16.91
C ILE A 81 -30.80 -30.65 -16.43
N PHE A 82 -30.64 -31.97 -16.58
CA PHE A 82 -29.40 -32.66 -16.24
C PHE A 82 -28.21 -32.16 -17.07
N LEU A 83 -28.38 -32.04 -18.40
CA LEU A 83 -27.34 -31.51 -19.30
C LEU A 83 -27.00 -30.05 -19.00
N ALA A 84 -27.99 -29.21 -18.72
CA ALA A 84 -27.77 -27.80 -18.32
C ALA A 84 -27.02 -27.71 -16.97
N SER A 85 -27.31 -28.61 -16.03
CA SER A 85 -26.61 -28.71 -14.75
C SER A 85 -25.14 -29.10 -14.95
N LEU A 86 -24.86 -30.11 -15.78
CA LEU A 86 -23.51 -30.53 -16.15
C LEU A 86 -22.72 -29.41 -16.85
N GLY A 87 -23.36 -28.72 -17.80
CA GLY A 87 -22.75 -27.59 -18.52
C GLY A 87 -22.40 -26.43 -17.58
N SER A 88 -23.33 -26.07 -16.68
CA SER A 88 -23.08 -24.99 -15.70
C SER A 88 -22.01 -25.35 -14.67
N LEU A 89 -21.99 -26.59 -14.14
CA LEU A 89 -20.94 -27.09 -13.25
C LEU A 89 -19.57 -27.06 -13.93
N SER A 90 -19.49 -27.56 -15.17
CA SER A 90 -18.24 -27.56 -15.94
C SER A 90 -17.74 -26.14 -16.21
N GLY A 91 -18.66 -25.22 -16.55
CA GLY A 91 -18.36 -23.80 -16.72
C GLY A 91 -17.86 -23.13 -15.44
N ALA A 92 -18.54 -23.37 -14.31
CA ALA A 92 -18.14 -22.85 -13.00
C ALA A 92 -16.78 -23.41 -12.56
N GLY A 93 -16.56 -24.71 -12.72
CA GLY A 93 -15.28 -25.36 -12.43
C GLY A 93 -14.13 -24.78 -13.26
N TYR A 94 -14.35 -24.62 -14.57
CA TYR A 94 -13.38 -24.01 -15.49
C TYR A 94 -13.02 -22.55 -15.10
N LEU A 95 -14.02 -21.73 -14.80
CA LEU A 95 -13.80 -20.34 -14.39
C LEU A 95 -13.08 -20.25 -13.03
N THR A 96 -13.45 -21.11 -12.08
CA THR A 96 -12.78 -21.21 -10.76
C THR A 96 -11.32 -21.60 -10.92
N PHE A 97 -11.03 -22.62 -11.73
CA PHE A 97 -9.66 -23.07 -12.00
C PHE A 97 -8.83 -21.96 -12.65
N LYS A 98 -9.37 -21.28 -13.67
CA LYS A 98 -8.71 -20.14 -14.31
C LYS A 98 -8.41 -19.01 -13.32
N TYR A 99 -9.37 -18.67 -12.46
CA TYR A 99 -9.21 -17.64 -11.44
C TYR A 99 -8.13 -18.01 -10.42
N TRP A 100 -8.15 -19.23 -9.89
CA TRP A 100 -7.16 -19.71 -8.92
C TRP A 100 -5.75 -19.73 -9.53
N LYS A 101 -5.60 -20.24 -10.76
CA LYS A 101 -4.34 -20.21 -11.49
C LYS A 101 -3.82 -18.78 -11.63
N ALA A 102 -4.70 -17.84 -11.95
CA ALA A 102 -4.33 -16.45 -12.10
C ALA A 102 -3.86 -15.82 -10.76
N ILE A 103 -4.58 -16.03 -9.64
CA ILE A 103 -4.15 -15.52 -8.31
C ILE A 103 -2.77 -16.07 -7.93
N LYS A 104 -2.61 -17.40 -8.03
CA LYS A 104 -1.34 -18.06 -7.68
C LYS A 104 -0.20 -17.44 -8.48
N LEU A 105 -0.47 -17.14 -9.74
CA LEU A 105 0.50 -16.54 -10.62
C LEU A 105 0.85 -15.10 -10.30
N GLN A 106 -0.15 -14.27 -10.03
CA GLN A 106 0.06 -12.90 -9.61
C GLN A 106 0.98 -12.85 -8.38
N LYS A 107 0.72 -13.74 -7.41
CA LYS A 107 1.55 -13.86 -6.22
C LYS A 107 3.00 -14.22 -6.56
N LEU A 108 3.21 -15.18 -7.48
CA LEU A 108 4.55 -15.57 -7.93
C LEU A 108 5.27 -14.43 -8.67
N ILE A 109 4.59 -13.76 -9.60
CA ILE A 109 5.16 -12.63 -10.34
C ILE A 109 5.58 -11.52 -9.35
N ILE A 110 4.70 -11.10 -8.44
CA ILE A 110 5.02 -10.07 -7.44
C ILE A 110 6.24 -10.45 -6.59
N GLN A 111 6.39 -11.73 -6.25
CA GLN A 111 7.51 -12.22 -5.45
C GLN A 111 8.84 -12.23 -6.19
N GLU A 112 8.84 -12.38 -7.51
CA GLU A 112 10.06 -12.45 -8.33
C GLU A 112 10.39 -11.16 -9.07
N LEU A 113 9.53 -10.15 -9.05
CA LEU A 113 9.85 -8.87 -9.68
C LEU A 113 11.11 -8.26 -9.02
N PRO A 114 12.08 -7.79 -9.81
CA PRO A 114 13.27 -7.13 -9.28
C PRO A 114 12.95 -5.69 -8.86
N LEU A 115 12.17 -5.54 -7.78
CA LEU A 115 11.60 -4.26 -7.36
C LEU A 115 12.68 -3.21 -7.07
N ALA A 116 13.76 -3.60 -6.39
CA ALA A 116 14.89 -2.70 -6.14
C ALA A 116 15.47 -2.11 -7.43
N LYS A 117 15.61 -2.92 -8.48
CA LYS A 117 16.09 -2.47 -9.81
C LYS A 117 15.12 -1.47 -10.43
N PHE A 118 13.81 -1.67 -10.31
CA PHE A 118 12.82 -0.74 -10.85
C PHE A 118 12.84 0.60 -10.11
N TYR A 119 12.86 0.60 -8.78
CA TYR A 119 12.95 1.84 -8.00
C TYR A 119 14.27 2.57 -8.27
N GLN A 120 15.39 1.84 -8.36
CA GLN A 120 16.69 2.43 -8.72
C GLN A 120 16.63 3.13 -10.08
N THR A 121 16.10 2.45 -11.10
CA THR A 121 16.01 2.98 -12.47
C THR A 121 15.24 4.29 -12.53
N GLU A 122 14.10 4.38 -11.82
CA GLU A 122 13.28 5.59 -11.83
C GLU A 122 13.88 6.68 -10.93
N LEU A 123 14.45 6.34 -9.77
CA LEU A 123 15.17 7.30 -8.92
C LEU A 123 16.33 7.97 -9.66
N ASP A 124 17.13 7.20 -10.39
CA ASP A 124 18.23 7.72 -11.22
C ASP A 124 17.74 8.66 -12.33
N ALA A 125 16.51 8.44 -12.82
CA ALA A 125 15.91 9.26 -13.86
C ALA A 125 15.34 10.60 -13.34
N ILE A 126 14.86 10.63 -12.09
CA ILE A 126 14.13 11.78 -11.53
C ILE A 126 14.94 12.58 -10.50
N THR A 127 16.11 12.09 -10.06
CA THR A 127 16.94 12.75 -9.03
C THR A 127 18.35 13.01 -9.53
N THR A 128 18.95 14.11 -9.07
CA THR A 128 20.37 14.42 -9.31
C THR A 128 21.26 13.86 -8.20
N LYS A 129 20.72 13.71 -6.98
CA LYS A 129 21.40 13.09 -5.86
C LYS A 129 21.42 11.57 -6.05
N LYS A 130 22.59 10.97 -5.89
CA LYS A 130 22.75 9.52 -6.06
C LYS A 130 22.21 8.78 -4.83
N TYR A 131 20.99 8.25 -4.96
CA TYR A 131 20.42 7.30 -4.03
C TYR A 131 20.68 5.88 -4.53
N GLN A 132 21.06 4.98 -3.64
CA GLN A 132 21.22 3.56 -3.92
C GLN A 132 20.12 2.79 -3.21
N VAL A 133 19.24 2.13 -3.96
CA VAL A 133 18.19 1.26 -3.42
C VAL A 133 18.79 -0.08 -3.06
N ASP A 134 18.77 -0.42 -1.77
CA ASP A 134 19.33 -1.66 -1.26
C ASP A 134 18.31 -2.79 -1.34
N THR A 135 17.13 -2.58 -0.76
CA THR A 135 16.06 -3.59 -0.72
C THR A 135 14.68 -2.97 -0.82
N VAL A 136 13.73 -3.77 -1.31
CA VAL A 136 12.30 -3.47 -1.21
C VAL A 136 11.59 -4.69 -0.63
N LYS A 137 11.29 -4.65 0.68
CA LYS A 137 10.80 -5.80 1.45
C LYS A 137 9.74 -5.39 2.47
N LYS A 138 9.08 -6.35 3.11
CA LYS A 138 8.02 -6.10 4.11
C LYS A 138 8.55 -5.79 5.51
N GLU A 139 9.74 -5.22 5.57
CA GLU A 139 10.46 -4.99 6.80
C GLU A 139 11.28 -3.71 6.69
N PHE A 140 11.14 -2.86 7.69
CA PHE A 140 11.99 -1.69 7.88
C PHE A 140 13.37 -2.14 8.32
N ASP A 141 14.42 -1.73 7.60
CA ASP A 141 15.78 -1.83 8.11
C ASP A 141 16.00 -0.82 9.25
N LEU A 142 15.37 0.35 9.16
CA LEU A 142 15.29 1.36 10.20
C LEU A 142 13.84 1.49 10.71
N PHE A 143 13.55 0.93 11.88
CA PHE A 143 12.19 0.94 12.43
C PHE A 143 11.82 2.32 13.01
N PRO A 144 10.58 2.83 12.81
CA PRO A 144 10.19 4.15 13.33
C PRO A 144 10.20 4.19 14.86
N HIS A 145 10.73 5.28 15.44
CA HIS A 145 10.77 5.47 16.89
C HIS A 145 9.57 6.28 17.42
N VAL A 146 8.96 7.13 16.57
CA VAL A 146 7.81 7.99 16.94
C VAL A 146 6.51 7.50 16.35
N GLY A 147 5.41 7.71 17.08
CA GLY A 147 4.06 7.58 16.53
C GLY A 147 3.72 6.14 16.12
N VAL A 148 4.49 5.15 16.57
CA VAL A 148 4.18 3.73 16.39
C VAL A 148 2.99 3.36 17.28
N PRO A 149 1.95 2.72 16.75
CA PRO A 149 0.79 2.36 17.57
C PRO A 149 1.17 1.39 18.69
N ALA A 150 0.84 1.69 19.95
CA ALA A 150 1.38 0.97 21.10
C ALA A 150 0.62 -0.33 21.52
N LYS A 151 -0.54 -0.66 20.92
CA LYS A 151 -1.50 -1.62 21.53
C LYS A 151 -2.34 -2.47 20.57
N SER A 152 -1.91 -2.71 19.33
CA SER A 152 -2.77 -3.32 18.30
C SER A 152 -2.00 -4.26 17.38
N GLU A 153 -2.73 -5.12 16.65
CA GLU A 153 -2.18 -5.91 15.55
C GLU A 153 -1.67 -4.94 14.47
N ILE A 154 -0.34 -4.91 14.28
CA ILE A 154 0.36 -4.06 13.32
C ILE A 154 1.04 -4.94 12.30
N ARG A 155 0.96 -4.54 11.04
CA ARG A 155 1.70 -5.15 9.94
C ARG A 155 2.60 -4.11 9.29
N GLN A 156 3.84 -4.50 9.05
CA GLN A 156 4.75 -3.77 8.15
C GLN A 156 4.35 -4.05 6.70
N ASP A 157 4.05 -2.99 5.96
CA ASP A 157 3.83 -3.08 4.52
C ASP A 157 5.19 -3.15 3.80
N TYR A 158 5.21 -3.06 2.46
CA TYR A 158 6.48 -2.95 1.76
C TYR A 158 7.17 -1.62 2.11
N VAL A 159 8.49 -1.69 2.21
CA VAL A 159 9.41 -0.63 2.59
C VAL A 159 10.51 -0.58 1.54
N ILE A 160 10.84 0.62 1.10
CA ILE A 160 12.02 0.90 0.27
C ILE A 160 13.14 1.27 1.24
N ASN A 161 14.18 0.44 1.30
CA ASN A 161 15.40 0.72 2.04
C ASN A 161 16.47 1.17 1.02
N PHE A 162 17.04 2.34 1.25
CA PHE A 162 17.97 2.97 0.34
C PHE A 162 18.97 3.83 1.10
N GLN A 163 20.08 4.16 0.47
CA GLN A 163 21.16 4.90 1.09
C GLN A 163 21.75 5.95 0.16
N THR A 164 22.48 6.88 0.76
CA THR A 164 23.47 7.73 0.08
C THR A 164 24.85 7.36 0.65
N THR A 165 25.92 8.09 0.31
CA THR A 165 27.29 7.76 0.75
C THR A 165 27.42 7.50 2.26
N ASN A 166 26.67 8.24 3.09
CA ASN A 166 26.81 8.19 4.56
C ASN A 166 25.47 8.14 5.31
N VAL A 167 24.33 8.00 4.62
CA VAL A 167 23.01 8.14 5.24
C VAL A 167 22.12 7.00 4.78
N ASN A 168 21.53 6.28 5.73
CA ASN A 168 20.60 5.20 5.46
C ASN A 168 19.16 5.70 5.61
N TYR A 169 18.27 5.19 4.77
CA TYR A 169 16.87 5.56 4.74
C TYR A 169 15.97 4.34 4.67
N SER A 170 14.83 4.41 5.36
CA SER A 170 13.72 3.47 5.19
C SER A 170 12.42 4.24 4.98
N PHE A 171 11.73 3.96 3.88
CA PHE A 171 10.46 4.60 3.55
C PHE A 171 9.36 3.56 3.33
N GLY A 172 8.27 3.66 4.08
CA GLY A 172 7.19 2.68 4.00
C GLY A 172 5.99 3.01 4.86
N THR A 173 5.11 2.03 5.02
CA THR A 173 3.89 2.17 5.83
C THR A 173 3.72 1.04 6.84
N LEU A 174 3.10 1.37 7.97
CA LEU A 174 2.56 0.41 8.93
C LEU A 174 1.04 0.41 8.83
N THR A 175 0.41 -0.76 8.70
CA THR A 175 -1.04 -0.90 8.79
C THR A 175 -1.42 -1.41 10.17
N ARG A 176 -2.25 -0.65 10.87
CA ARG A 176 -2.85 -0.98 12.16
C ARG A 176 -4.24 -1.55 11.97
N LYS A 177 -4.58 -2.58 12.74
CA LYS A 177 -5.95 -3.05 12.93
C LYS A 177 -6.38 -2.78 14.38
N GLU A 178 -7.42 -1.98 14.54
CA GLU A 178 -8.00 -1.62 15.81
C GLU A 178 -9.41 -2.17 15.91
N VAL A 179 -9.72 -2.81 17.04
CA VAL A 179 -11.09 -3.23 17.37
C VAL A 179 -11.66 -2.18 18.32
N ILE A 180 -12.65 -1.44 17.86
CA ILE A 180 -13.38 -0.46 18.66
C ILE A 180 -14.61 -1.16 19.24
N ASP A 181 -14.63 -1.26 20.56
CA ASP A 181 -15.78 -1.79 21.29
C ASP A 181 -16.80 -0.65 21.49
N MET A 182 -17.98 -0.79 20.89
CA MET A 182 -19.12 0.11 21.06
C MET A 182 -20.23 -0.56 21.89
N GLY A 183 -19.85 -1.43 22.83
CA GLY A 183 -20.76 -2.09 23.77
C GLY A 183 -21.38 -3.37 23.18
N LYS A 184 -22.42 -3.24 22.36
CA LYS A 184 -23.09 -4.41 21.73
C LYS A 184 -22.50 -4.80 20.36
N SER A 185 -21.70 -3.92 19.78
CA SER A 185 -21.03 -4.14 18.49
C SER A 185 -19.54 -3.89 18.62
N LYS A 186 -18.77 -4.63 17.82
CA LYS A 186 -17.34 -4.41 17.65
C LYS A 186 -17.11 -3.97 16.21
N ASP A 187 -16.59 -2.78 16.04
CA ASP A 187 -16.15 -2.28 14.74
C ASP A 187 -14.65 -2.51 14.60
N ILE A 188 -14.23 -2.84 13.38
CA ILE A 188 -12.81 -3.01 13.07
C ILE A 188 -12.40 -1.87 12.16
N ILE A 189 -11.47 -1.04 12.63
CA ILE A 189 -10.88 0.05 11.87
C ILE A 189 -9.47 -0.36 11.45
N TYR A 190 -9.15 -0.09 10.19
CA TYR A 190 -7.81 -0.25 9.65
C TYR A 190 -7.24 1.12 9.33
N THR A 191 -6.08 1.43 9.88
CA THR A 191 -5.43 2.73 9.71
C THR A 191 -3.99 2.52 9.25
N ARG A 192 -3.58 3.22 8.21
CA ARG A 192 -2.23 3.15 7.66
C ARG A 192 -1.42 4.38 8.05
N TYR A 193 -0.19 4.15 8.47
CA TYR A 193 0.74 5.15 9.00
C TYR A 193 1.99 5.18 8.14
N PRO A 194 2.27 6.26 7.41
CA PRO A 194 3.49 6.39 6.64
C PRO A 194 4.66 6.92 7.43
N TYR A 195 5.85 6.41 7.14
CA TYR A 195 7.08 6.82 7.77
C TYR A 195 8.22 6.97 6.76
N LEU A 196 9.06 7.97 7.00
CA LEU A 196 10.42 8.06 6.48
C LEU A 196 11.36 8.08 7.70
N ILE A 197 12.29 7.14 7.75
CA ILE A 197 13.31 7.06 8.80
C ILE A 197 14.66 7.29 8.15
N ILE A 198 15.49 8.10 8.80
CA ILE A 198 16.84 8.42 8.36
C ILE A 198 17.80 8.11 9.52
N ASP A 199 18.86 7.36 9.23
CA ASP A 199 20.02 7.24 10.10
C ASP A 199 21.11 8.15 9.55
N VAL A 200 21.37 9.26 10.26
CA VAL A 200 22.38 10.25 9.86
C VAL A 200 23.79 9.83 10.24
N ASN A 201 23.98 8.65 10.86
CA ASN A 201 25.27 8.11 11.29
C ASN A 201 26.11 9.08 12.15
N GLU A 202 25.45 10.03 12.81
CA GLU A 202 26.07 10.95 13.77
C GLU A 202 25.36 10.82 15.13
N PRO A 203 26.09 10.49 16.21
CA PRO A 203 25.49 10.36 17.53
C PRO A 203 25.20 11.75 18.10
N TRP A 204 24.00 12.27 17.82
CA TRP A 204 23.50 13.46 18.50
C TRP A 204 22.84 13.06 19.81
N MET A 205 23.22 13.69 20.92
CA MET A 205 22.50 13.56 22.21
C MET A 205 21.17 14.35 22.23
N LEU A 206 20.63 14.67 21.05
CA LEU A 206 19.41 15.43 20.90
C LEU A 206 18.21 14.47 20.84
N ILE A 207 17.27 14.70 21.74
CA ILE A 207 15.91 14.16 21.70
C ILE A 207 14.98 15.34 21.49
N ALA A 208 14.44 15.45 20.27
CA ALA A 208 13.54 16.54 19.91
C ALA A 208 12.33 16.05 19.14
N THR A 209 11.23 16.78 19.24
CA THR A 209 9.99 16.54 18.50
C THR A 209 9.47 17.83 17.94
N ILE A 210 9.20 17.86 16.64
CA ILE A 210 8.58 18.97 15.92
C ILE A 210 7.24 18.49 15.38
N LYS A 211 6.16 19.23 15.64
CA LYS A 211 4.80 18.88 15.20
C LYS A 211 3.96 20.11 14.96
N ALA A 212 2.79 19.95 14.34
CA ALA A 212 1.84 21.04 14.15
C ALA A 212 1.38 21.65 15.50
N MET A 213 1.38 22.98 15.62
CA MET A 213 0.97 23.70 16.84
C MET A 213 -0.46 23.38 17.28
N ARG A 214 -1.37 23.08 16.35
CA ARG A 214 -2.76 22.69 16.65
C ARG A 214 -2.89 21.38 17.45
N THR A 215 -1.87 20.52 17.43
CA THR A 215 -1.83 19.31 18.29
C THR A 215 -1.45 19.61 19.74
N PHE A 216 -1.13 20.88 20.04
CA PHE A 216 -0.85 21.37 21.38
C PHE A 216 -2.13 21.96 21.97
N LEU A 217 -2.72 21.27 22.94
CA LEU A 217 -3.61 21.94 23.89
C LEU A 217 -2.72 22.88 24.71
N LYS A 218 -2.86 24.20 24.54
CA LYS A 218 -2.05 25.25 25.22
C LYS A 218 -1.88 25.05 26.75
N ILE A 219 -2.77 24.29 27.38
CA ILE A 219 -2.75 23.92 28.81
C ILE A 219 -1.70 22.87 29.19
N PHE A 220 -1.09 22.16 28.23
CA PHE A 220 -0.01 21.19 28.47
C PHE A 220 1.34 21.69 27.94
N LYS A 221 1.65 23.00 28.12
CA LYS A 221 3.04 23.47 27.98
C LYS A 221 3.87 22.71 29.01
N SER A 222 4.46 21.58 28.61
CA SER A 222 5.51 20.93 29.39
C SER A 222 6.69 21.88 29.48
N LYS A 223 7.50 21.76 30.54
CA LYS A 223 8.71 22.57 30.76
C LYS A 223 9.75 22.50 29.62
N ASP A 224 9.56 21.60 28.65
CA ASP A 224 10.53 21.24 27.61
C ASP A 224 10.22 21.86 26.22
N ASN A 225 9.29 22.81 26.14
CA ASN A 225 9.06 23.55 24.90
C ASN A 225 10.29 24.40 24.58
N ALA A 226 10.79 24.31 23.35
CA ALA A 226 11.86 25.17 22.89
C ALA A 226 11.31 26.54 22.50
N ASP A 227 11.80 27.59 23.15
CA ASP A 227 11.56 28.96 22.72
C ASP A 227 12.47 29.24 21.52
N LEU A 228 11.88 29.57 20.37
CA LEU A 228 12.58 29.90 19.13
C LEU A 228 12.41 31.39 18.83
N GLU A 229 13.37 31.97 18.12
CA GLU A 229 13.35 33.41 17.83
C GLU A 229 12.28 33.81 16.79
N SER A 230 11.71 32.83 16.06
CA SER A 230 10.72 33.07 15.00
C SER A 230 9.28 32.91 15.51
N THR A 231 8.63 34.05 15.78
CA THR A 231 7.21 34.09 16.17
C THR A 231 6.26 33.55 15.10
N GLU A 232 6.66 33.52 13.83
CA GLU A 232 5.86 32.94 12.75
C GLU A 232 5.95 31.41 12.75
N PHE A 233 7.16 30.88 12.95
CA PHE A 233 7.38 29.44 13.06
C PHE A 233 6.60 28.84 14.23
N GLU A 234 6.64 29.50 15.40
CA GLU A 234 5.93 29.04 16.61
C GLU A 234 4.39 29.10 16.52
N LYS A 235 3.83 29.84 15.55
CA LYS A 235 2.38 29.80 15.27
C LYS A 235 1.98 28.51 14.56
N ILE A 236 2.90 27.92 13.80
CA ILE A 236 2.65 26.79 12.91
C ILE A 236 3.15 25.49 13.53
N PHE A 237 4.31 25.52 14.19
CA PHE A 237 5.00 24.37 14.76
C PHE A 237 5.14 24.50 16.28
N ALA A 238 5.09 23.35 16.96
CA ALA A 238 5.51 23.20 18.35
C ALA A 238 6.79 22.34 18.36
N VAL A 239 7.79 22.78 19.13
CA VAL A 239 9.08 22.11 19.27
C VAL A 239 9.33 21.78 20.73
N ASN A 240 9.58 20.51 21.01
CA ASN A 240 10.02 20.04 22.32
C ASN A 240 11.42 19.47 22.16
N ALA A 241 12.36 19.83 23.02
CA ALA A 241 13.73 19.34 22.94
C ALA A 241 14.39 19.24 24.32
N ASN A 242 15.18 18.19 24.53
CA ASN A 242 16.03 18.05 25.72
C ASN A 242 17.22 19.01 25.74
N ASP A 243 17.65 19.50 24.57
CA ASP A 243 18.74 20.47 24.41
C ASP A 243 18.32 21.62 23.47
N GLN A 244 18.18 22.80 24.07
CA GLN A 244 17.75 24.04 23.41
C GLN A 244 18.79 24.59 22.43
N ILE A 245 20.07 24.38 22.71
CA ILE A 245 21.16 24.90 21.87
C ILE A 245 21.27 24.04 20.60
N LEU A 246 21.22 22.71 20.76
CA LEU A 246 21.31 21.78 19.63
C LEU A 246 20.11 21.89 18.69
N ILE A 247 18.88 21.99 19.22
CA ILE A 247 17.70 22.13 18.34
C ILE A 247 17.70 23.45 17.57
N ARG A 248 18.23 24.54 18.14
CA ARG A 248 18.39 25.83 17.43
C ARG A 248 19.47 25.79 16.35
N LYS A 249 20.50 24.96 16.52
CA LYS A 249 21.50 24.72 15.45
C LYS A 249 20.91 23.95 14.28
N LEU A 250 19.95 23.04 14.53
CA LEU A 250 19.21 22.35 13.48
C LEU A 250 18.15 23.25 12.83
N LEU A 251 17.41 24.03 13.64
CA LEU A 251 16.38 24.96 13.19
C LEU A 251 16.97 26.34 12.88
N THR A 252 17.91 26.38 11.92
CA THR A 252 18.42 27.66 11.42
C THR A 252 17.30 28.49 10.78
N PRO A 253 17.46 29.82 10.64
CA PRO A 253 16.46 30.67 9.99
C PRO A 253 16.02 30.16 8.60
N LYS A 254 16.97 29.64 7.81
CA LYS A 254 16.69 29.06 6.49
C LYS A 254 15.81 27.81 6.59
N VAL A 255 16.12 26.91 7.54
CA VAL A 255 15.35 25.68 7.78
C VAL A 255 13.93 26.01 8.21
N MET A 256 13.77 26.96 9.14
CA MET A 256 12.47 27.41 9.61
C MET A 256 11.61 27.98 8.48
N VAL A 257 12.18 28.83 7.61
CA VAL A 257 11.47 29.38 6.43
C VAL A 257 11.04 28.27 5.48
N ASN A 258 11.94 27.34 5.14
CA ASN A 258 11.61 26.21 4.26
C ASN A 258 10.48 25.35 4.83
N LEU A 259 10.50 25.07 6.13
CA LEU A 259 9.44 24.31 6.81
C LEU A 259 8.10 25.07 6.82
N ILE A 260 8.12 26.40 6.99
CA ILE A 260 6.92 27.24 6.89
C ILE A 260 6.34 27.18 5.47
N GLU A 261 7.18 27.32 4.43
CA GLU A 261 6.73 27.22 3.04
C GLU A 261 6.13 25.86 2.73
N LEU A 262 6.79 24.78 3.17
CA LEU A 262 6.28 23.42 3.03
C LEU A 262 4.96 23.23 3.78
N ALA A 263 4.79 23.83 4.97
CA ALA A 263 3.55 23.79 5.74
C ALA A 263 2.41 24.60 5.08
N ASN A 264 2.73 25.71 4.40
CA ASN A 264 1.74 26.51 3.69
C ASN A 264 1.26 25.80 2.41
N ASN A 265 2.16 25.11 1.73
CA ASN A 265 1.86 24.35 0.51
C ASN A 265 1.15 23.02 0.81
N ASN A 266 1.41 22.42 1.98
CA ASN A 266 0.82 21.15 2.37
C ASN A 266 -0.19 21.34 3.49
N LYS A 267 -1.45 20.94 3.27
CA LYS A 267 -2.53 21.07 4.27
C LYS A 267 -2.25 20.36 5.61
N LYS A 268 -1.22 19.52 5.70
CA LYS A 268 -0.91 18.76 6.90
C LYS A 268 0.61 18.64 7.11
N ILE A 269 1.04 19.05 8.29
CA ILE A 269 2.44 19.02 8.75
C ILE A 269 2.74 17.65 9.37
N PRO A 270 3.83 16.98 8.98
CA PRO A 270 4.21 15.70 9.59
C PRO A 270 4.78 15.89 11.00
N LEU A 271 4.74 14.82 11.79
CA LEU A 271 5.44 14.73 13.07
C LEU A 271 6.88 14.31 12.78
N MET A 272 7.84 15.08 13.28
CA MET A 272 9.27 14.80 13.13
C MET A 272 9.86 14.55 14.51
N GLN A 273 10.59 13.44 14.69
CA GLN A 273 11.34 13.14 15.90
C GLN A 273 12.82 12.99 15.56
N PHE A 274 13.66 13.57 16.41
CA PHE A 274 15.11 13.43 16.42
C PHE A 274 15.46 12.65 17.68
N ASP A 275 16.18 11.55 17.55
CA ASP A 275 16.58 10.72 18.69
C ASP A 275 17.86 9.93 18.34
N GLY A 276 18.97 10.25 19.02
CA GLY A 276 20.17 9.41 19.00
C GLY A 276 20.81 9.18 17.63
N GLY A 277 20.73 10.16 16.72
CA GLY A 277 21.21 10.02 15.33
C GLY A 277 20.16 9.52 14.34
N TYR A 278 18.94 9.26 14.79
CA TYR A 278 17.81 8.93 13.94
C TYR A 278 16.86 10.11 13.77
N ILE A 279 16.32 10.25 12.57
CA ILE A 279 15.23 11.16 12.26
C ILE A 279 14.05 10.32 11.80
N THR A 280 12.94 10.34 12.54
CA THR A 280 11.68 9.71 12.13
C THR A 280 10.69 10.79 11.72
N ILE A 281 10.25 10.76 10.46
CA ILE A 281 9.13 11.57 9.98
C ILE A 281 7.90 10.66 9.86
N ALA A 282 6.89 10.93 10.70
CA ALA A 282 5.59 10.28 10.64
C ALA A 282 4.58 11.19 9.92
N PHE A 283 4.08 10.73 8.79
CA PHE A 283 3.09 11.44 8.00
C PHE A 283 1.67 11.16 8.49
N ASN A 284 0.71 11.87 7.91
CA ASN A 284 -0.69 11.69 8.29
C ASN A 284 -1.16 10.29 7.95
N ASN A 285 -1.81 9.69 8.93
CA ASN A 285 -2.47 8.43 8.74
C ASN A 285 -3.78 8.58 7.95
N TYR A 286 -4.26 7.46 7.41
CA TYR A 286 -5.52 7.39 6.70
C TYR A 286 -6.17 6.02 6.88
N ASN A 287 -7.50 5.99 6.77
CA ASN A 287 -8.26 4.75 6.91
C ASN A 287 -8.23 3.94 5.61
N VAL A 288 -8.19 2.62 5.76
CA VAL A 288 -8.22 1.66 4.65
C VAL A 288 -9.33 0.64 4.87
N ASN A 289 -9.79 -0.01 3.80
CA ASN A 289 -11.01 -0.83 3.88
C ASN A 289 -10.77 -2.20 4.55
N SER A 290 -9.53 -2.68 4.52
CA SER A 290 -9.17 -3.97 5.10
C SER A 290 -7.70 -3.99 5.50
N PHE A 291 -7.32 -4.96 6.34
CA PHE A 291 -5.93 -5.15 6.69
C PHE A 291 -5.06 -5.35 5.45
N ASN A 292 -5.53 -6.08 4.44
CA ASN A 292 -4.80 -6.38 3.19
C ASN A 292 -5.12 -5.40 2.03
N ASP A 293 -5.66 -4.22 2.32
CA ASP A 293 -5.99 -3.24 1.28
C ASP A 293 -4.69 -2.73 0.62
N ILE A 294 -4.57 -2.95 -0.68
CA ILE A 294 -3.42 -2.55 -1.49
C ILE A 294 -3.43 -1.06 -1.84
N THR A 295 -4.56 -0.36 -1.64
CA THR A 295 -4.73 1.04 -2.02
C THR A 295 -3.85 1.94 -1.16
N GLY A 296 -2.96 2.71 -1.78
CA GLY A 296 -2.03 3.61 -1.07
C GLY A 296 -0.86 2.91 -0.36
N MET A 297 -0.76 1.59 -0.46
CA MET A 297 0.41 0.84 -0.01
C MET A 297 1.52 0.98 -1.06
N LEU A 298 2.78 1.08 -0.62
CA LEU A 298 3.92 0.87 -1.52
C LEU A 298 3.75 -0.50 -2.20
N LEU A 299 3.99 -0.57 -3.52
CA LEU A 299 3.78 -1.78 -4.31
C LEU A 299 2.33 -2.31 -4.31
N GLY A 300 1.35 -1.43 -4.24
CA GLY A 300 -0.09 -1.73 -4.38
C GLY A 300 -0.52 -2.19 -5.79
N PHE A 301 0.21 -3.12 -6.40
CA PHE A 301 -0.04 -3.56 -7.78
C PHE A 301 -1.39 -4.24 -7.94
N SER A 302 -2.13 -3.78 -8.94
CA SER A 302 -3.39 -4.34 -9.39
C SER A 302 -3.22 -4.85 -10.82
N PHE A 303 -2.88 -6.12 -10.95
CA PHE A 303 -2.79 -6.82 -12.23
C PHE A 303 -4.19 -7.16 -12.76
N VAL A 304 -4.96 -6.16 -13.17
CA VAL A 304 -6.30 -6.33 -13.74
C VAL A 304 -6.29 -5.90 -15.21
N GLY A 305 -6.65 -6.82 -16.11
CA GLY A 305 -6.79 -6.55 -17.54
C GLY A 305 -5.73 -7.24 -18.40
N THR A 306 -5.22 -6.52 -19.40
CA THR A 306 -4.24 -7.05 -20.37
C THR A 306 -2.82 -7.01 -19.79
N TYR A 307 -1.91 -7.74 -20.45
CA TYR A 307 -0.48 -7.69 -20.18
C TYR A 307 0.09 -6.26 -20.14
N GLN A 308 -0.24 -5.44 -21.14
CA GLN A 308 0.21 -4.04 -21.15
C GLN A 308 -0.34 -3.24 -19.95
N LYS A 309 -1.59 -3.47 -19.55
CA LYS A 309 -2.19 -2.79 -18.38
C LYS A 309 -1.50 -3.19 -17.08
N ALA A 310 -1.02 -4.43 -16.98
CA ALA A 310 -0.21 -4.89 -15.86
C ALA A 310 1.11 -4.11 -15.77
N ILE A 311 1.84 -3.99 -16.88
CA ILE A 311 3.08 -3.21 -16.97
C ILE A 311 2.82 -1.74 -16.60
N THR A 312 1.85 -1.10 -17.24
CA THR A 312 1.50 0.30 -16.96
C THR A 312 1.12 0.51 -15.50
N ASN A 313 0.43 -0.46 -14.88
CA ASN A 313 0.10 -0.37 -13.46
C ASN A 313 1.35 -0.42 -12.56
N VAL A 314 2.31 -1.30 -12.85
CA VAL A 314 3.59 -1.37 -12.10
C VAL A 314 4.33 -0.05 -12.21
N VAL A 315 4.50 0.46 -13.44
CA VAL A 315 5.19 1.73 -13.71
C VAL A 315 4.53 2.89 -12.95
N ASN A 316 3.20 3.01 -13.04
CA ASN A 316 2.48 4.09 -12.38
C ASN A 316 2.54 4.01 -10.84
N VAL A 317 2.49 2.80 -10.27
CA VAL A 317 2.61 2.63 -8.81
C VAL A 317 4.00 3.06 -8.35
N ILE A 318 5.07 2.62 -9.03
CA ILE A 318 6.44 3.00 -8.68
C ILE A 318 6.64 4.51 -8.79
N ARG A 319 6.13 5.14 -9.85
CA ARG A 319 6.19 6.60 -10.01
C ARG A 319 5.49 7.34 -8.89
N ASN A 320 4.26 6.93 -8.55
CA ASN A 320 3.50 7.57 -7.47
C ASN A 320 4.21 7.39 -6.12
N ASP A 321 4.76 6.21 -5.87
CA ASP A 321 5.53 5.91 -4.65
C ASP A 321 6.78 6.81 -4.56
N LEU A 322 7.50 6.99 -5.67
CA LEU A 322 8.68 7.84 -5.72
C LEU A 322 8.37 9.34 -5.67
N GLU A 323 7.31 9.81 -6.33
CA GLU A 323 6.85 11.20 -6.19
C GLU A 323 6.53 11.52 -4.73
N TRP A 324 5.96 10.56 -4.01
CA TRP A 324 5.69 10.71 -2.59
C TRP A 324 6.97 10.69 -1.74
N LEU A 325 7.92 9.80 -2.05
CA LEU A 325 9.23 9.79 -1.42
C LEU A 325 9.96 11.11 -1.62
N LEU A 326 9.97 11.68 -2.83
CA LEU A 326 10.66 12.94 -3.11
C LEU A 326 10.07 14.12 -2.32
N LYS A 327 8.74 14.22 -2.24
CA LYS A 327 8.09 15.20 -1.37
C LYS A 327 8.48 15.03 0.09
N SER A 328 8.68 13.78 0.51
CA SER A 328 9.12 13.44 1.87
C SER A 328 10.58 13.83 2.11
N LEU A 329 11.45 13.62 1.12
CA LEU A 329 12.87 13.97 1.18
C LEU A 329 13.12 15.48 1.18
N GLN A 330 12.28 16.28 0.52
CA GLN A 330 12.37 17.75 0.56
C GLN A 330 12.30 18.31 1.99
N LEU A 331 11.56 17.66 2.90
CA LEU A 331 11.52 18.03 4.31
C LEU A 331 12.85 17.80 5.02
N ILE A 332 13.60 16.78 4.60
CA ILE A 332 14.92 16.43 5.16
C ILE A 332 16.02 17.30 4.56
N GLU A 333 15.97 17.53 3.26
CA GLU A 333 16.92 18.42 2.56
C GLU A 333 16.86 19.85 3.11
N ALA A 334 15.74 20.27 3.69
CA ALA A 334 15.62 21.55 4.39
C ALA A 334 16.61 21.72 5.55
N TYR A 335 17.04 20.62 6.20
CA TYR A 335 17.92 20.63 7.38
C TYR A 335 19.42 20.70 7.05
N ASP A 336 19.80 20.65 5.77
CA ASP A 336 21.20 20.79 5.30
C ASP A 336 22.20 19.95 6.12
N PHE A 337 21.84 18.69 6.40
CA PHE A 337 22.76 17.74 7.03
C PHE A 337 23.98 17.63 6.12
N LYS A 338 25.17 17.93 6.66
CA LYS A 338 26.42 17.95 5.88
C LYS A 338 26.54 16.65 5.09
N ASN A 339 26.55 16.78 3.77
CA ASN A 339 26.90 15.68 2.87
C ASN A 339 28.37 15.30 3.06
#